data_AF-A0A7E4UMJ0-F1
#
_entry.id   AF-A0A7E4UMJ0-F1
#
_cell.length_a   1.000
_cell.length_b   1.000
_cell.length_c   1.000
_cell.angle_alpha   90.00
_cell.angle_beta   90.00
_cell.angle_gamma   90.00
#
_symmetry.space_group_name_H-M   'P 1'
#
loop_
_entity.id
_entity.type
_entity.pdbx_description
1 polymer ?
#
loop_
_entity_poly.entity_id
_entity_poly.type
_entity_poly.pdbx_seq_one_letter_code
_entity_poly.pdbx_strand_id
1 'polypeptide(L)'
;MSARVISVLERAKLVCWFEETHSLAMAARRFRAEFGKEPPKLETIKKWHTQFMETGSVSPPSGASKTLSQLNSVRQFYEPRL
;
A
#
# COMPACT_ATOMS: atom_id res chain seq x y z
N MET A 1 17.82 -13.14 -8.31
CA MET A 1 16.72 -12.82 -7.36
C MET A 1 15.72 -11.94 -8.09
N SER A 2 14.65 -12.53 -8.64
CA SER A 2 13.64 -11.76 -9.38
C SER A 2 12.79 -10.99 -8.37
N ALA A 3 12.96 -9.66 -8.31
CA ALA A 3 12.07 -8.81 -7.53
C ALA A 3 10.66 -8.93 -8.14
N ARG A 4 9.78 -9.70 -7.48
CA ARG A 4 8.37 -9.77 -7.88
C ARG A 4 7.82 -8.35 -7.90
N VAL A 5 7.41 -7.88 -9.08
CA VAL A 5 6.85 -6.55 -9.26
C VAL A 5 5.51 -6.52 -8.53
N ILE A 6 5.49 -5.83 -7.39
CA ILE A 6 4.25 -5.52 -6.68
C ILE A 6 3.59 -4.35 -7.39
N SER A 7 2.35 -4.56 -7.82
CA SER A 7 1.53 -3.52 -8.42
C SER A 7 1.21 -2.40 -7.42
N VAL A 8 0.86 -1.23 -7.94
CA VAL A 8 0.45 -0.08 -7.11
C VAL A 8 -0.77 -0.45 -6.24
N LEU A 9 -1.71 -1.24 -6.76
CA LEU A 9 -2.88 -1.71 -6.01
C LEU A 9 -2.49 -2.64 -4.86
N GLU A 10 -1.64 -3.63 -5.11
CA GLU A 10 -1.13 -4.55 -4.09
C GLU A 10 -0.42 -3.79 -2.97
N ARG A 11 0.41 -2.81 -3.33
CA ARG A 11 1.07 -1.92 -2.37
C ARG A 11 0.07 -1.06 -1.59
N ALA A 12 -0.90 -0.46 -2.26
CA ALA A 12 -1.92 0.39 -1.65
C ALA A 12 -2.73 -0.37 -0.59
N LYS A 13 -3.26 -1.54 -0.96
CA LYS A 13 -4.03 -2.40 -0.04
C LYS A 13 -3.17 -2.83 1.15
N LEU A 14 -1.90 -3.17 0.92
CA LEU A 14 -1.01 -3.61 1.98
C LEU A 14 -0.70 -2.50 3.00
N VAL A 15 -0.43 -1.27 2.53
CA VAL A 15 -0.23 -0.10 3.41
C VAL A 15 -1.52 0.23 4.18
N CYS A 16 -2.67 0.16 3.51
CA CYS A 16 -3.97 0.40 4.12
C CYS A 16 -4.30 -0.62 5.21
N TRP A 17 -4.16 -1.92 4.95
CA TRP A 17 -4.37 -2.95 5.96
C TRP A 17 -3.37 -2.87 7.12
N PHE A 18 -2.14 -2.45 6.83
CA PHE A 18 -1.15 -2.23 7.87
C PHE A 18 -1.54 -1.08 8.79
N GLU A 19 -2.04 0.03 8.25
CA GLU A 19 -2.60 1.13 9.02
C GLU A 19 -3.85 0.72 9.80
N GLU A 20 -4.79 -0.01 9.20
CA GLU A 20 -6.01 -0.44 9.88
C GLU A 20 -5.74 -1.37 11.07
N THR A 21 -4.79 -2.28 10.94
CA THR A 21 -4.56 -3.35 11.92
C THR A 21 -3.38 -3.08 12.84
N HIS A 22 -2.55 -2.09 12.50
CA HIS A 22 -1.22 -1.85 13.07
C HIS A 22 -0.36 -3.14 13.18
N SER A 23 -0.68 -4.17 12.39
CA SER A 23 -0.13 -5.52 12.52
C SER A 23 0.24 -6.08 11.16
N LEU A 24 1.55 -6.22 10.93
CA LEU A 24 2.05 -6.81 9.70
C LEU A 24 1.63 -8.26 9.53
N ALA A 25 1.50 -9.03 10.60
CA ALA A 25 1.05 -10.41 10.50
C ALA A 25 -0.37 -10.48 9.93
N MET A 26 -1.25 -9.56 10.35
CA MET A 26 -2.62 -9.45 9.85
C MET A 26 -2.66 -8.94 8.41
N ALA A 27 -1.95 -7.86 8.10
CA ALA A 27 -1.84 -7.33 6.73
C ALA A 27 -1.26 -8.37 5.76
N ALA A 28 -0.24 -9.12 6.17
CA ALA A 28 0.36 -10.22 5.43
C ALA A 28 -0.62 -11.38 5.19
N ARG A 29 -1.44 -11.73 6.19
CA ARG A 29 -2.49 -12.75 6.05
C ARG A 29 -3.54 -12.32 5.01
N ARG A 30 -4.01 -11.08 5.08
CA ARG A 30 -4.95 -10.53 4.10
C ARG A 30 -4.35 -10.48 2.70
N PHE A 31 -3.08 -10.08 2.58
CA PHE A 31 -2.37 -10.08 1.30
C PHE A 31 -2.26 -11.45 0.65
N ARG A 32 -1.93 -12.48 1.44
CA ARG A 32 -1.92 -13.87 0.95
C ARG A 32 -3.31 -14.35 0.54
N ALA A 33 -4.33 -14.00 1.32
CA ALA A 33 -5.72 -14.40 1.03
C ALA A 33 -6.25 -13.74 -0.26
N GLU A 34 -5.94 -12.46 -0.48
CA GLU A 34 -6.44 -11.69 -1.63
C GLU A 34 -5.67 -12.00 -2.92
N PHE A 35 -4.33 -12.03 -2.85
CA PHE A 35 -3.47 -12.10 -4.03
C PHE A 35 -2.84 -13.47 -4.27
N GLY A 36 -2.94 -14.41 -3.31
CA GLY A 36 -2.28 -15.71 -3.39
C GLY A 36 -0.75 -15.64 -3.43
N LYS A 37 -0.16 -14.50 -3.03
CA LYS A 37 1.27 -14.20 -3.10
C LYS A 37 1.84 -13.96 -1.73
N GLU A 38 3.13 -14.20 -1.59
CA GLU A 38 3.84 -13.76 -0.39
C GLU A 38 3.96 -12.24 -0.34
N PRO A 39 3.72 -11.63 0.82
CA PRO A 39 3.93 -10.21 1.00
C PRO A 39 5.42 -9.86 0.90
N PRO A 40 5.74 -8.60 0.56
CA PRO A 40 7.11 -8.11 0.57
C PRO A 40 7.68 -8.08 1.98
N LYS A 41 9.00 -7.87 2.07
CA LYS A 41 9.69 -7.80 3.36
C LYS A 41 9.16 -6.66 4.22
N LEU A 42 9.21 -6.88 5.53
CA LEU A 42 8.82 -5.92 6.55
C LEU A 42 9.38 -4.51 6.31
N GLU A 43 10.67 -4.41 6.02
CA GLU A 43 11.35 -3.14 5.82
C GLU A 43 10.78 -2.36 4.61
N THR A 44 10.43 -3.08 3.55
CA THR A 44 9.80 -2.50 2.36
C THR A 44 8.41 -1.95 2.68
N ILE A 45 7.62 -2.67 3.47
CA ILE A 45 6.28 -2.26 3.88
C ILE A 45 6.34 -1.01 4.75
N LYS A 46 7.25 -0.98 5.74
CA LYS A 46 7.47 0.22 6.58
C LYS A 46 7.88 1.42 5.74
N LYS A 47 8.80 1.25 4.79
CA LYS A 47 9.20 2.33 3.87
C LYS A 47 8.01 2.88 3.07
N TRP A 48 7.12 2.02 2.59
CA TRP A 48 5.92 2.45 1.87
C TRP A 48 4.91 3.16 2.76
N HIS A 49 4.77 2.71 4.00
CA HIS A 49 3.91 3.36 4.99
C HIS A 49 4.44 4.75 5.38
N THR A 50 5.73 4.89 5.66
CA THR A 50 6.36 6.21 5.89
C THR A 50 6.19 7.12 4.68
N GLN A 51 6.48 6.63 3.47
CA GLN A 51 6.28 7.42 2.25
C GLN A 51 4.81 7.85 2.07
N PHE A 52 3.87 6.96 2.38
CA PHE A 52 2.45 7.28 2.33
C PHE A 52 2.08 8.36 3.35
N MET A 53 2.62 8.29 4.57
CA MET A 53 2.40 9.31 5.59
C MET A 53 3.00 10.67 5.23
N GLU A 54 4.16 10.69 4.57
CA GLU A 54 4.85 11.93 4.18
C GLU A 54 4.26 12.58 2.91
N THR A 55 3.84 11.77 1.93
CA THR A 55 3.47 12.24 0.59
C THR A 55 2.01 12.03 0.22
N GLY A 56 1.27 11.25 1.01
CA GLY A 56 -0.07 10.77 0.66
C GLY A 56 -0.09 9.77 -0.49
N SER A 57 1.08 9.30 -0.97
CA SER A 57 1.18 8.45 -2.16
C SER A 57 1.81 7.08 -1.87
N VAL A 58 1.19 6.07 -2.47
CA VAL A 58 1.65 4.66 -2.48
C VAL A 58 2.29 4.27 -3.82
N SER A 59 2.52 5.23 -4.72
CA SER A 59 3.25 4.94 -5.97
C SER A 59 4.76 4.95 -5.72
N PRO A 60 5.57 4.09 -6.38
CA PRO A 60 7.00 4.35 -6.44
C PRO A 60 7.22 5.74 -7.07
N PRO A 61 8.25 6.50 -6.68
CA PRO A 61 8.62 7.73 -7.36
C PRO A 61 9.12 7.36 -8.76
N SER A 62 8.18 7.18 -9.69
CA SER A 62 8.48 7.23 -11.11
C SER A 62 8.95 8.65 -11.37
N GLY A 63 10.14 8.81 -11.95
CA GLY A 63 10.76 10.11 -12.24
C GLY A 63 9.98 10.93 -13.28
N ALA A 64 8.74 11.30 -12.96
CA ALA A 64 7.87 12.14 -13.77
C ALA A 64 7.16 13.12 -12.82
N SER A 65 7.79 14.27 -12.68
CA SER A 65 7.23 15.59 -12.41
C SER A 65 5.73 15.69 -12.07
N LYS A 66 5.47 16.22 -10.87
CA LYS A 66 4.44 17.22 -10.52
C LYS A 66 3.08 17.09 -11.22
N THR A 67 2.04 16.75 -10.46
CA THR A 67 0.93 17.70 -10.24
C THR A 67 0.17 17.37 -8.96
N LEU A 68 0.03 18.37 -8.10
CA LEU A 68 -0.73 18.40 -6.84
C LEU A 68 -2.27 18.29 -7.03
N SER A 69 -2.75 17.69 -8.11
CA SER A 69 -4.18 17.58 -8.46
C SER A 69 -4.78 16.18 -8.28
N GLN A 70 -3.98 15.18 -7.92
CA GLN A 70 -4.45 13.82 -7.62
C GLN A 70 -4.57 13.52 -6.11
N LEU A 71 -4.77 14.55 -5.28
CA LEU A 71 -4.86 14.41 -3.83
C LEU A 71 -6.23 13.95 -3.29
N ASN A 72 -7.22 13.62 -4.13
CA ASN A 72 -8.60 13.46 -3.66
C ASN A 72 -9.27 12.08 -3.85
N SER A 73 -8.53 10.98 -4.05
CA SER A 73 -9.18 9.68 -4.37
C SER A 73 -8.81 8.47 -3.51
N VAL A 74 -8.27 8.63 -2.29
CA VAL A 74 -8.09 7.51 -1.35
C VAL A 74 -9.09 7.52 -0.19
N ARG A 75 -10.10 8.41 -0.21
CA ARG A 75 -11.21 8.41 0.76
C ARG A 75 -12.53 7.81 0.26
N GLN A 76 -12.59 7.32 -0.98
CA GLN A 76 -13.85 6.87 -1.58
C GLN A 76 -14.03 5.33 -1.61
N PHE A 77 -13.08 4.54 -1.15
CA PHE A 77 -13.16 3.08 -1.29
C PHE A 77 -13.63 2.31 -0.05
N TYR A 78 -14.07 2.98 1.01
CA TYR A 78 -14.66 2.30 2.17
C TYR A 78 -15.87 3.08 2.70
N GLU A 79 -17.03 2.82 2.08
CA GLU A 79 -18.31 2.93 2.78
C GLU A 79 -18.32 1.84 3.87
N PRO A 80 -18.48 2.18 5.16
CA PRO A 80 -18.71 1.18 6.18
C PRO A 80 -20.11 0.59 5.95
N ARG A 81 -20.18 -0.65 5.47
CA ARG A 81 -21.43 -1.42 5.58
C ARG A 81 -21.71 -1.62 7.07
N LEU A 82 -22.75 -0.90 7.53
CA LEU A 82 -23.41 -1.03 8.82
C LEU A 82 -23.66 -2.50 9.21
#